data_AF-A0A2S8PFP3-F1
#
_entry.id   AF-A0A2S8PFP3-F1
#
_cell.length_a   1.000
_cell.length_b   1.000
_cell.length_c   1.000
_cell.angle_alpha   90.00
_cell.angle_beta   90.00
_cell.angle_gamma   90.00
#
_symmetry.space_group_name_H-M   'P 1'
#
loop_
_entity.id
_entity.type
_entity.pdbx_description
1 polymer ?
#
loop_
_entity_poly.entity_id
_entity_poly.type
_entity_poly.pdbx_seq_one_letter_code
_entity_poly.pdbx_strand_id
1 'polypeptide(L)'
;MNEYVPQGMVQKQYHWEWVNYFLYRHLQENNPFPKLKAPLNDLLNKQEQQLDALRKLAASLGISSPSATVNIRYNPVLDCIKELHQREYELLQEYTSYHDYFLPVSSYPLGIEDLMKSQLAQVNTLTELKAAFGQLFKPQHETQKPDYILEKGYRLTRIATGLSFPTVMTFDPRGAVYVAEAGFAYGTEPGMGRVLRLESDGSFTEVASGFGGPVTGIAWHHGDLYVAAGNLGEKPADGCGEIIRVSPDGTRQTIVSGLRTCGDHFTGDILFGPDGKLYFSVGTATNSAVVGLDNMLILKHHPQFHDVPARDLELIGTNFITRDPLSDQPAAAVTGAYHAFGAPSKEGDIVRGRLLANGIIYRCNPDGSHLQIVADGFRNTFGLRFSPMNGKLIVTDHGADPRGSRQIRLDWDKIWEVTPGGWYGFPELFSGLPVTLPHFHAAEQAKPAFLIRNHPPLAAQPLARLQPHSASMKFDICANADFGIPGELYVAQFGESGFEKTEELPGFKVVKVSLDTGQISNFLTNPLGESTKQGPIRPIDVKFNAEGNELYLVDFGLMGKHNPTPGTGSLWKIVKI
;
A
#
# COMPACT_ATOMS: atom_id res chain seq x y z
N MET A 1 32.32 -10.76 -6.58
CA MET A 1 30.99 -10.15 -6.78
C MET A 1 30.45 -10.74 -8.06
N ASN A 2 29.55 -11.73 -7.95
CA ASN A 2 28.95 -12.36 -9.13
C ASN A 2 27.95 -11.37 -9.75
N GLU A 3 28.04 -11.24 -11.06
CA GLU A 3 27.12 -10.48 -11.91
C GLU A 3 25.70 -10.95 -11.62
N TYR A 4 24.86 -10.08 -11.06
CA TYR A 4 23.51 -10.45 -10.65
C TYR A 4 22.52 -9.41 -11.18
N VAL A 5 22.13 -9.55 -12.45
CA VAL A 5 20.76 -9.17 -12.81
C VAL A 5 19.91 -10.36 -12.38
N PRO A 6 19.07 -10.26 -11.33
CA PRO A 6 18.20 -11.37 -10.96
C PRO A 6 17.39 -11.79 -12.21
N GLN A 7 17.38 -13.06 -12.60
CA GLN A 7 16.59 -13.52 -13.75
C GLN A 7 15.11 -13.10 -13.63
N GLY A 8 14.55 -13.13 -12.42
CA GLY A 8 13.19 -12.66 -12.14
C GLY A 8 12.97 -11.17 -12.44
N MET A 9 14.02 -10.36 -12.40
CA MET A 9 13.95 -8.94 -12.73
C MET A 9 13.85 -8.71 -14.24
N VAL A 10 14.69 -9.36 -15.05
CA VAL A 10 14.58 -9.32 -16.52
C VAL A 10 13.23 -9.89 -16.96
N GLN A 11 12.77 -10.95 -16.31
CA GLN A 11 11.45 -11.53 -16.57
C GLN A 11 10.33 -10.52 -16.30
N LYS A 12 10.35 -9.82 -15.15
CA LYS A 12 9.37 -8.77 -14.84
C LYS A 12 9.41 -7.64 -15.87
N GLN A 13 10.60 -7.13 -16.19
CA GLN A 13 10.74 -6.04 -17.16
C GLN A 13 10.22 -6.43 -18.53
N TYR A 14 10.64 -7.60 -19.03
CA TYR A 14 10.21 -8.06 -20.34
C TYR A 14 8.68 -8.17 -20.39
N HIS A 15 8.07 -8.65 -19.31
CA HIS A 15 6.62 -8.72 -19.17
C HIS A 15 5.95 -7.33 -19.15
N TRP A 16 6.52 -6.37 -18.43
CA TRP A 16 5.96 -5.02 -18.34
C TRP A 16 6.03 -4.27 -19.67
N GLU A 17 7.16 -4.38 -20.35
CA GLU A 17 7.42 -3.77 -21.66
C GLU A 17 6.55 -4.40 -22.75
N TRP A 18 6.27 -5.70 -22.62
CA TRP A 18 5.29 -6.41 -23.44
C TRP A 18 3.87 -5.84 -23.24
N VAL A 19 3.46 -5.56 -22.01
CA VAL A 19 2.16 -4.90 -21.75
C VAL A 19 2.14 -3.46 -22.29
N ASN A 20 3.22 -2.69 -22.09
CA ASN A 20 3.33 -1.31 -22.60
C ASN A 20 3.20 -1.26 -24.12
N TYR A 21 3.77 -2.23 -24.84
CA TYR A 21 3.59 -2.37 -26.28
C TYR A 21 2.11 -2.36 -26.68
N PHE A 22 1.26 -3.16 -26.05
CA PHE A 22 -0.18 -3.18 -26.37
C PHE A 22 -0.89 -1.89 -25.96
N LEU A 23 -0.45 -1.21 -24.89
CA LEU A 23 -0.97 0.10 -24.52
C LEU A 23 -0.61 1.17 -25.57
N TYR A 24 0.63 1.17 -26.08
CA TYR A 24 1.04 2.06 -27.18
C TYR A 24 0.27 1.78 -28.47
N ARG A 25 0.04 0.50 -28.81
CA ARG A 25 -0.81 0.09 -29.94
C ARG A 25 -2.23 0.61 -29.79
N HIS A 26 -2.84 0.40 -28.62
CA HIS A 26 -4.18 0.91 -28.34
C HIS A 26 -4.27 2.43 -28.45
N LEU A 27 -3.27 3.13 -27.92
CA LEU A 27 -3.15 4.58 -28.01
C LEU A 27 -3.03 5.07 -29.46
N GLN A 28 -2.21 4.41 -30.29
CA GLN A 28 -2.08 4.70 -31.72
C GLN A 28 -3.40 4.49 -32.47
N GLU A 29 -4.06 3.35 -32.24
CA GLU A 29 -5.26 2.92 -32.96
C GLU A 29 -6.49 3.76 -32.60
N ASN A 30 -6.59 4.21 -31.34
CA ASN A 30 -7.74 4.94 -30.84
C ASN A 30 -7.54 6.45 -30.74
N ASN A 31 -6.36 6.98 -31.12
CA ASN A 31 -6.08 8.42 -31.07
C ASN A 31 -7.04 9.20 -32.00
N PRO A 32 -7.90 10.09 -31.46
CA PRO A 32 -8.85 10.86 -32.27
C PRO A 32 -8.21 12.09 -32.92
N PHE A 33 -6.94 12.42 -32.63
CA PHE A 33 -6.29 13.66 -33.06
C PHE A 33 -5.19 13.42 -34.09
N PRO A 34 -5.43 13.71 -35.39
CA PRO A 34 -4.45 13.47 -36.46
C PRO A 34 -3.07 14.10 -36.21
N LYS A 35 -3.04 15.29 -35.60
CA LYS A 35 -1.79 16.01 -35.27
C LYS A 35 -0.88 15.29 -34.27
N LEU A 36 -1.43 14.34 -33.50
CA LEU A 36 -0.68 13.56 -32.51
C LEU A 36 -0.25 12.19 -33.04
N LYS A 37 -0.59 11.85 -34.30
CA LYS A 37 -0.25 10.53 -34.88
C LYS A 37 1.26 10.31 -35.02
N ALA A 38 2.00 11.33 -35.47
CA ALA A 38 3.45 11.22 -35.66
C ALA A 38 4.22 10.94 -34.36
N PRO A 39 4.05 11.71 -33.26
CA PRO A 39 4.73 11.40 -32.00
C PRO A 39 4.32 10.05 -31.40
N LEU A 40 3.07 9.61 -31.59
CA LEU A 40 2.63 8.28 -31.16
C LEU A 40 3.30 7.14 -31.94
N ASN A 41 3.50 7.31 -33.25
CA ASN A 41 4.23 6.35 -34.06
C ASN A 41 5.71 6.26 -33.65
N ASP A 42 6.34 7.39 -33.34
CA ASP A 42 7.73 7.40 -32.86
C ASP A 42 7.88 6.64 -31.53
N LEU A 43 6.96 6.87 -30.59
CA LEU A 43 6.91 6.13 -29.33
C LEU A 43 6.74 4.62 -29.53
N LEU A 44 5.82 4.20 -30.40
CA LEU A 44 5.62 2.78 -30.69
C LEU A 44 6.87 2.15 -31.33
N ASN A 45 7.53 2.85 -32.26
CA ASN A 45 8.76 2.36 -32.89
C ASN A 45 9.89 2.20 -31.86
N LYS A 46 10.03 3.14 -30.91
CA LYS A 46 10.99 3.03 -29.79
C LYS A 46 10.66 1.83 -28.91
N GLN A 47 9.38 1.63 -28.60
CA GLN A 47 8.92 0.49 -27.83
C GLN A 47 9.25 -0.85 -28.51
N GLU A 48 9.04 -0.96 -29.81
CA GLU A 48 9.38 -2.16 -30.58
C GLU A 48 10.88 -2.46 -30.54
N GLN A 49 11.73 -1.44 -30.68
CA GLN A 49 13.19 -1.58 -30.59
C GLN A 49 13.64 -2.06 -29.20
N GLN A 50 13.05 -1.49 -28.15
CA GLN A 50 13.33 -1.85 -26.76
C GLN A 50 12.90 -3.28 -26.45
N LEU A 51 11.70 -3.67 -26.90
CA LEU A 51 11.18 -5.02 -26.74
C LEU A 51 12.05 -6.06 -27.48
N ASP A 52 12.58 -5.73 -28.65
CA ASP A 52 13.51 -6.60 -29.38
C ASP A 52 14.86 -6.74 -28.66
N ALA A 53 15.36 -5.67 -28.02
CA ALA A 53 16.57 -5.75 -27.19
C ALA A 53 16.34 -6.64 -25.95
N LEU A 54 15.22 -6.44 -25.25
CA LEU A 54 14.85 -7.25 -24.09
C LEU A 54 14.58 -8.70 -24.45
N ARG A 55 13.96 -8.99 -25.59
CA ARG A 55 13.76 -10.36 -26.08
C ARG A 55 15.09 -11.09 -26.26
N LYS A 56 16.11 -10.44 -26.84
CA LYS A 56 17.44 -11.03 -27.02
C LYS A 56 18.12 -11.30 -25.67
N LEU A 57 17.99 -10.38 -24.72
CA LEU A 57 18.50 -10.53 -23.36
C LEU A 57 17.78 -11.66 -22.60
N ALA A 58 16.45 -11.68 -22.64
CA ALA A 58 15.66 -12.73 -22.02
C ALA A 58 16.05 -14.11 -22.57
N ALA A 59 16.19 -14.23 -23.89
CA ALA A 59 16.61 -15.46 -24.53
C ALA A 59 18.02 -15.92 -24.10
N SER A 60 18.98 -15.01 -23.95
CA SER A 60 20.34 -15.37 -23.47
C SER A 60 20.36 -15.86 -22.02
N LEU A 61 19.35 -15.47 -21.23
CA LEU A 61 19.16 -15.89 -19.85
C LEU A 61 18.21 -17.09 -19.69
N GLY A 62 17.71 -17.67 -20.78
CA GLY A 62 16.75 -18.78 -20.75
C GLY A 62 15.33 -18.39 -20.29
N ILE A 63 15.00 -17.10 -20.33
CA ILE A 63 13.69 -16.57 -19.95
C ILE A 63 12.75 -16.69 -21.15
N SER A 64 11.58 -17.29 -20.94
CA SER A 64 10.56 -17.45 -21.98
C SER A 64 9.84 -16.12 -22.29
N SER A 65 9.33 -15.99 -23.52
CA SER A 65 8.49 -14.86 -23.91
C SER A 65 7.24 -14.75 -23.02
N PRO A 66 6.81 -13.52 -22.68
CA PRO A 66 5.55 -13.28 -21.97
C PRO A 66 4.36 -13.92 -22.70
N SER A 67 3.45 -14.50 -21.94
CA SER A 67 2.22 -15.13 -22.44
C SER A 67 0.94 -14.37 -22.04
N ALA A 68 1.07 -13.22 -21.36
CA ALA A 68 -0.07 -12.45 -20.89
C ALA A 68 -0.98 -12.03 -22.04
N THR A 69 -2.27 -12.34 -21.91
CA THR A 69 -3.30 -11.78 -22.78
C THR A 69 -3.59 -10.36 -22.30
N VAL A 70 -3.19 -9.36 -23.07
CA VAL A 70 -3.33 -7.96 -22.65
C VAL A 70 -4.68 -7.41 -23.08
N ASN A 71 -5.67 -7.48 -22.19
CA ASN A 71 -6.92 -6.75 -22.34
C ASN A 71 -6.72 -5.30 -21.87
N ILE A 72 -6.89 -4.35 -22.78
CA ILE A 72 -6.71 -2.91 -22.51
C ILE A 72 -7.98 -2.34 -21.90
N ARG A 73 -7.82 -1.65 -20.76
CA ARG A 73 -8.95 -1.22 -19.91
C ARG A 73 -9.28 0.27 -20.01
N TYR A 74 -8.53 1.01 -20.81
CA TYR A 74 -8.56 2.47 -20.83
C TYR A 74 -9.37 3.03 -21.99
N ASN A 75 -10.49 3.67 -21.67
CA ASN A 75 -11.28 4.48 -22.58
C ASN A 75 -11.97 5.58 -21.74
N PRO A 76 -11.57 6.87 -21.86
CA PRO A 76 -10.90 7.50 -23.00
C PRO A 76 -9.38 7.30 -23.08
N VAL A 77 -8.82 7.59 -24.26
CA VAL A 77 -7.38 7.52 -24.60
C VAL A 77 -6.48 8.27 -23.60
N LEU A 78 -6.99 9.36 -23.01
CA LEU A 78 -6.25 10.13 -22.00
C LEU A 78 -5.80 9.28 -20.81
N ASP A 79 -6.64 8.35 -20.35
CA ASP A 79 -6.30 7.48 -19.21
C ASP A 79 -5.23 6.45 -19.60
N CYS A 80 -5.23 6.00 -20.86
CA CYS A 80 -4.17 5.14 -21.39
C CYS A 80 -2.81 5.86 -21.41
N ILE A 81 -2.79 7.16 -21.73
CA ILE A 81 -1.55 7.97 -21.71
C ILE A 81 -1.06 8.17 -20.28
N LYS A 82 -1.95 8.44 -19.33
CA LYS A 82 -1.58 8.58 -17.91
C LYS A 82 -0.96 7.29 -17.38
N GLU A 83 -1.58 6.15 -17.71
CA GLU A 83 -1.05 4.83 -17.34
C GLU A 83 0.33 4.58 -17.96
N LEU A 84 0.48 4.77 -19.27
CA LEU A 84 1.77 4.62 -19.94
C LEU A 84 2.84 5.53 -19.33
N HIS A 85 2.52 6.80 -19.12
CA HIS A 85 3.45 7.75 -18.50
C HIS A 85 3.95 7.27 -17.14
N GLN A 86 3.04 6.81 -16.29
CA GLN A 86 3.36 6.28 -14.97
C GLN A 86 4.25 5.03 -15.07
N ARG A 87 3.87 4.06 -15.91
CA ARG A 87 4.61 2.80 -16.09
C ARG A 87 6.00 3.02 -16.67
N GLU A 88 6.14 3.89 -17.68
CA GLU A 88 7.43 4.23 -18.24
C GLU A 88 8.32 4.97 -17.23
N TYR A 89 7.73 5.83 -16.39
CA TYR A 89 8.47 6.51 -15.34
C TYR A 89 8.97 5.54 -14.26
N GLU A 90 8.16 4.55 -13.87
CA GLU A 90 8.59 3.49 -12.95
C GLU A 90 9.74 2.65 -13.49
N LEU A 91 9.65 2.23 -14.76
CA LEU A 91 10.72 1.49 -15.42
C LEU A 91 12.01 2.31 -15.49
N LEU A 92 11.93 3.63 -15.73
CA LEU A 92 13.09 4.52 -15.67
C LEU A 92 13.76 4.51 -14.28
N GLN A 93 12.97 4.55 -13.20
CA GLN A 93 13.53 4.51 -11.83
C GLN A 93 14.16 3.15 -11.54
N GLU A 94 13.53 2.06 -12.00
CA GLU A 94 14.10 0.72 -11.91
C GLU A 94 15.44 0.64 -12.67
N TYR A 95 15.49 1.05 -13.95
CA TYR A 95 16.72 1.07 -14.75
C TYR A 95 17.84 1.90 -14.11
N THR A 96 17.50 3.08 -13.59
CA THR A 96 18.45 3.93 -12.86
C THR A 96 19.00 3.22 -11.62
N SER A 97 18.14 2.51 -10.88
CA SER A 97 18.57 1.76 -9.70
C SER A 97 19.51 0.60 -10.04
N TYR A 98 19.29 -0.09 -11.17
CA TYR A 98 20.20 -1.16 -11.59
C TYR A 98 21.54 -0.61 -12.01
N HIS A 99 21.52 0.53 -12.71
CA HIS A 99 22.73 1.25 -13.10
C HIS A 99 23.61 1.59 -11.89
N ASP A 100 23.00 2.23 -10.89
CA ASP A 100 23.71 2.85 -9.78
C ASP A 100 24.00 1.91 -8.61
N TYR A 101 23.24 0.81 -8.46
CA TYR A 101 23.20 0.09 -7.19
C TYR A 101 23.25 -1.44 -7.28
N PHE A 102 22.51 -2.07 -8.19
CA PHE A 102 22.38 -3.53 -8.18
C PHE A 102 23.41 -4.29 -9.05
N LEU A 103 24.06 -3.61 -10.02
CA LEU A 103 25.03 -4.25 -10.92
C LEU A 103 26.44 -3.65 -10.75
N PRO A 104 27.50 -4.47 -10.74
CA PRO A 104 28.86 -3.93 -10.79
C PRO A 104 29.12 -3.22 -12.12
N VAL A 105 29.77 -2.06 -12.07
CA VAL A 105 30.10 -1.20 -13.23
C VAL A 105 30.88 -1.93 -14.33
N SER A 106 31.62 -3.00 -13.99
CA SER A 106 32.39 -3.80 -14.95
C SER A 106 31.60 -4.88 -15.68
N SER A 107 30.33 -5.08 -15.35
CA SER A 107 29.48 -6.21 -15.80
C SER A 107 28.39 -5.76 -16.78
N TYR A 108 28.62 -4.69 -17.56
CA TYR A 108 27.67 -4.20 -18.57
C TYR A 108 28.00 -4.69 -19.99
N PRO A 109 27.49 -5.86 -20.42
CA PRO A 109 27.48 -6.24 -21.83
C PRO A 109 26.28 -5.65 -22.60
N LEU A 110 25.35 -4.97 -21.93
CA LEU A 110 24.16 -4.35 -22.53
C LEU A 110 24.10 -2.88 -22.20
N GLY A 111 23.78 -2.06 -23.21
CA GLY A 111 23.61 -0.61 -23.11
C GLY A 111 22.43 -0.21 -22.23
N ILE A 112 22.51 -0.48 -20.91
CA ILE A 112 21.53 -0.01 -19.93
C ILE A 112 21.44 1.52 -19.97
N GLU A 113 22.55 2.20 -20.24
CA GLU A 113 22.56 3.64 -20.46
C GLU A 113 21.70 4.03 -21.67
N ASP A 114 21.73 3.25 -22.74
CA ASP A 114 20.93 3.50 -23.94
C ASP A 114 19.45 3.20 -23.68
N LEU A 115 19.14 2.16 -22.90
CA LEU A 115 17.80 1.90 -22.39
C LEU A 115 17.31 3.06 -21.52
N MET A 116 18.10 3.54 -20.57
CA MET A 116 17.77 4.70 -19.73
C MET A 116 17.55 5.97 -20.54
N LYS A 117 18.42 6.25 -21.53
CA LYS A 117 18.27 7.40 -22.45
C LYS A 117 17.00 7.28 -23.28
N SER A 118 16.70 6.09 -23.83
CA SER A 118 15.47 5.81 -24.58
C SER A 118 14.24 6.02 -23.70
N GLN A 119 14.26 5.44 -22.50
CA GLN A 119 13.20 5.50 -21.52
C GLN A 119 12.90 6.94 -21.09
N LEU A 120 13.95 7.71 -20.78
CA LEU A 120 13.81 9.12 -20.43
C LEU A 120 13.17 9.92 -21.60
N ALA A 121 13.57 9.64 -22.83
CA ALA A 121 12.97 10.28 -24.01
C ALA A 121 11.48 9.91 -24.17
N GLN A 122 11.10 8.64 -23.95
CA GLN A 122 9.69 8.22 -23.97
C GLN A 122 8.88 8.91 -22.88
N VAL A 123 9.39 8.97 -21.65
CA VAL A 123 8.74 9.67 -20.52
C VAL A 123 8.54 11.16 -20.82
N ASN A 124 9.53 11.83 -21.40
CA ASN A 124 9.42 13.24 -21.79
C ASN A 124 8.33 13.45 -22.85
N THR A 125 8.33 12.64 -23.91
CA THR A 125 7.29 12.72 -24.96
C THR A 125 5.90 12.41 -24.40
N LEU A 126 5.77 11.40 -23.53
CA LEU A 126 4.50 11.08 -22.87
C LEU A 126 4.03 12.21 -21.95
N THR A 127 4.95 12.93 -21.30
CA THR A 127 4.63 14.13 -20.50
C THR A 127 4.02 15.23 -21.37
N GLU A 128 4.63 15.51 -22.53
CA GLU A 128 4.11 16.47 -23.50
C GLU A 128 2.75 16.04 -24.07
N LEU A 129 2.60 14.76 -24.41
CA LEU A 129 1.34 14.21 -24.90
C LEU A 129 0.24 14.27 -23.85
N LYS A 130 0.53 13.92 -22.60
CA LYS A 130 -0.42 14.04 -21.49
C LYS A 130 -0.93 15.47 -21.36
N ALA A 131 -0.04 16.47 -21.43
CA ALA A 131 -0.43 17.87 -21.39
C ALA A 131 -1.27 18.28 -22.62
N ALA A 132 -0.87 17.86 -23.83
CA ALA A 132 -1.57 18.18 -25.07
C ALA A 132 -2.97 17.54 -25.11
N PHE A 133 -3.09 16.26 -24.77
CA PHE A 133 -4.36 15.55 -24.65
C PHE A 133 -5.23 16.18 -23.57
N GLY A 134 -4.65 16.50 -22.40
CA GLY A 134 -5.36 17.18 -21.32
C GLY A 134 -5.99 18.49 -21.78
N GLN A 135 -5.28 19.31 -22.57
CA GLN A 135 -5.83 20.54 -23.16
C GLN A 135 -6.93 20.27 -24.19
N LEU A 136 -6.76 19.27 -25.05
CA LEU A 136 -7.72 18.92 -26.10
C LEU A 136 -9.00 18.28 -25.57
N PHE A 137 -8.91 17.59 -24.44
CA PHE A 137 -10.01 16.96 -23.73
C PHE A 137 -10.61 17.87 -22.64
N LYS A 138 -10.15 19.12 -22.48
CA LYS A 138 -10.80 20.06 -21.55
C LYS A 138 -12.26 20.23 -21.97
N PRO A 139 -13.23 19.93 -21.09
CA PRO A 139 -14.63 20.22 -21.35
C PRO A 139 -14.79 21.71 -21.69
N GLN A 140 -15.51 22.02 -22.76
CA GLN A 140 -15.78 23.42 -23.16
C GLN A 140 -16.66 24.17 -22.12
N HIS A 141 -17.22 23.46 -21.15
CA HIS A 141 -17.92 23.98 -19.99
C HIS A 141 -17.50 23.21 -18.74
N GLU A 142 -17.17 23.89 -17.64
CA GLU A 142 -17.01 23.27 -16.32
C GLU A 142 -18.35 22.65 -15.93
N THR A 143 -18.51 21.36 -16.21
CA THR A 143 -19.62 20.59 -15.66
C THR A 143 -19.33 20.34 -14.19
N GLN A 144 -20.35 20.52 -13.35
CA GLN A 144 -20.27 20.17 -11.93
C GLN A 144 -19.85 18.70 -11.82
N LYS A 145 -18.72 18.44 -11.14
CA LYS A 145 -18.24 17.08 -10.91
C LYS A 145 -19.30 16.28 -10.14
N PRO A 146 -19.59 15.02 -10.54
CA PRO A 146 -20.54 14.19 -9.81
C PRO A 146 -19.99 13.82 -8.44
N ASP A 147 -20.87 13.47 -7.51
CA ASP A 147 -20.49 13.02 -6.17
C ASP A 147 -19.64 11.73 -6.19
N TYR A 148 -19.91 10.84 -7.13
CA TYR A 148 -19.08 9.66 -7.41
C TYR A 148 -19.22 9.23 -8.88
N ILE A 149 -18.24 8.44 -9.34
CA ILE A 149 -18.23 7.77 -10.64
C ILE A 149 -18.04 6.29 -10.38
N LEU A 150 -18.96 5.45 -10.85
CA LEU A 150 -18.86 3.99 -10.77
C LEU A 150 -18.71 3.42 -12.18
N GLU A 151 -17.94 2.34 -12.32
CA GLU A 151 -17.82 1.60 -13.56
C GLU A 151 -19.21 1.21 -14.12
N LYS A 152 -19.38 1.35 -15.44
CA LYS A 152 -20.65 1.01 -16.10
C LYS A 152 -20.98 -0.47 -15.91
N GLY A 153 -22.27 -0.77 -15.77
CA GLY A 153 -22.73 -2.15 -15.53
C GLY A 153 -22.71 -2.55 -14.05
N TYR A 154 -22.48 -1.59 -13.14
CA TYR A 154 -22.61 -1.82 -11.70
C TYR A 154 -23.58 -0.83 -11.07
N ARG A 155 -24.08 -1.20 -9.90
CA ARG A 155 -24.96 -0.37 -9.06
C ARG A 155 -24.44 -0.35 -7.64
N LEU A 156 -24.31 0.86 -7.10
CA LEU A 156 -23.94 1.13 -5.72
C LEU A 156 -25.20 1.38 -4.87
N THR A 157 -25.31 0.73 -3.71
CA THR A 157 -26.40 0.91 -2.74
C THR A 157 -25.83 1.13 -1.35
N ARG A 158 -26.25 2.19 -0.66
CA ARG A 158 -25.94 2.37 0.76
C ARG A 158 -26.82 1.43 1.58
N ILE A 159 -26.22 0.56 2.38
CA ILE A 159 -26.95 -0.43 3.18
C ILE A 159 -26.94 -0.13 4.67
N ALA A 160 -26.00 0.69 5.15
CA ALA A 160 -26.00 1.21 6.51
C ALA A 160 -25.25 2.54 6.60
N THR A 161 -25.50 3.31 7.66
CA THR A 161 -24.88 4.61 7.95
C THR A 161 -24.82 4.81 9.46
N GLY A 162 -24.15 5.87 9.92
CA GLY A 162 -24.10 6.19 11.36
C GLY A 162 -22.95 5.51 12.09
N LEU A 163 -22.02 4.90 11.35
CA LEU A 163 -20.85 4.26 11.92
C LEU A 163 -19.80 5.30 12.33
N SER A 164 -19.13 5.06 13.44
CA SER A 164 -18.05 5.87 13.97
C SER A 164 -16.70 5.22 13.69
N PHE A 165 -15.99 5.76 12.70
CA PHE A 165 -14.66 5.29 12.30
C PHE A 165 -14.63 3.78 11.97
N PRO A 166 -15.52 3.27 11.10
CA PRO A 166 -15.47 1.86 10.72
C PRO A 166 -14.22 1.58 9.88
N THR A 167 -13.54 0.47 10.15
CA THR A 167 -12.23 0.16 9.52
C THR A 167 -12.15 -1.16 8.79
N VAL A 168 -13.07 -2.09 9.08
CA VAL A 168 -13.01 -3.46 8.56
C VAL A 168 -14.36 -4.15 8.68
N MET A 169 -14.61 -5.11 7.80
CA MET A 169 -15.74 -6.02 7.89
C MET A 169 -15.39 -7.50 7.67
N THR A 170 -16.28 -8.39 8.12
CA THR A 170 -16.23 -9.81 7.78
C THR A 170 -17.62 -10.43 7.73
N PHE A 171 -17.69 -11.65 7.20
CA PHE A 171 -18.92 -12.46 7.16
C PHE A 171 -18.79 -13.68 8.07
N ASP A 172 -19.92 -14.16 8.61
CA ASP A 172 -20.02 -15.55 9.05
C ASP A 172 -20.41 -16.47 7.87
N PRO A 173 -20.37 -17.82 8.02
CA PRO A 173 -20.74 -18.75 6.96
C PRO A 173 -22.19 -18.68 6.49
N ARG A 174 -23.07 -17.95 7.19
CA ARG A 174 -24.47 -17.72 6.80
C ARG A 174 -24.65 -16.39 6.08
N GLY A 175 -23.56 -15.65 5.84
CA GLY A 175 -23.59 -14.34 5.20
C GLY A 175 -23.93 -13.18 6.13
N ALA A 176 -23.98 -13.39 7.45
CA ALA A 176 -24.19 -12.27 8.38
C ALA A 176 -22.97 -11.35 8.36
N VAL A 177 -23.20 -10.05 8.26
CA VAL A 177 -22.14 -9.03 8.16
C VAL A 177 -21.77 -8.52 9.53
N TYR A 178 -20.47 -8.49 9.82
CA TYR A 178 -19.88 -7.88 11.00
C TYR A 178 -18.98 -6.72 10.57
N VAL A 179 -19.07 -5.60 11.28
CA VAL A 179 -18.27 -4.39 11.04
C VAL A 179 -17.63 -3.96 12.36
N ALA A 180 -16.36 -3.56 12.33
CA ALA A 180 -15.70 -3.00 13.49
C ALA A 180 -15.56 -1.48 13.40
N GLU A 181 -15.83 -0.81 14.52
CA GLU A 181 -15.53 0.60 14.75
C GLU A 181 -14.21 0.70 15.52
N ALA A 182 -13.30 1.54 15.03
CA ALA A 182 -11.93 1.58 15.53
C ALA A 182 -11.81 2.04 16.99
N GLY A 183 -12.71 2.90 17.46
CA GLY A 183 -12.54 3.62 18.72
C GLY A 183 -11.43 4.66 18.69
N PHE A 184 -10.79 4.90 17.55
CA PHE A 184 -9.74 5.90 17.37
C PHE A 184 -9.69 6.39 15.92
N ALA A 185 -9.35 7.66 15.76
CA ALA A 185 -8.99 8.28 14.50
C ALA A 185 -7.90 9.35 14.76
N TYR A 186 -6.98 9.55 13.81
CA TYR A 186 -5.99 10.62 13.94
C TYR A 186 -6.67 11.98 14.13
N GLY A 187 -6.31 12.68 15.20
CA GLY A 187 -6.95 13.93 15.63
C GLY A 187 -7.97 13.77 16.78
N THR A 188 -8.14 12.56 17.32
CA THR A 188 -9.00 12.28 18.48
C THR A 188 -8.22 11.67 19.64
N GLU A 189 -8.77 11.75 20.84
CA GLU A 189 -8.29 10.97 21.97
C GLU A 189 -8.62 9.47 21.76
N PRO A 190 -7.71 8.54 22.12
CA PRO A 190 -8.00 7.11 22.06
C PRO A 190 -9.23 6.74 22.89
N GLY A 191 -10.22 6.14 22.23
CA GLY A 191 -11.41 5.58 22.84
C GLY A 191 -11.45 4.05 22.73
N MET A 192 -12.65 3.50 22.92
CA MET A 192 -12.88 2.06 22.87
C MET A 192 -13.51 1.67 21.54
N GLY A 193 -12.92 0.68 20.88
CA GLY A 193 -13.49 0.04 19.69
C GLY A 193 -14.56 -0.99 20.05
N ARG A 194 -15.31 -1.40 19.03
CA ARG A 194 -16.39 -2.38 19.13
C ARG A 194 -16.65 -3.11 17.82
N VAL A 195 -17.33 -4.25 17.91
CA VAL A 195 -17.78 -5.05 16.77
C VAL A 195 -19.31 -5.08 16.77
N LEU A 196 -19.88 -4.79 15.61
CA LEU A 196 -21.30 -4.69 15.35
C LEU A 196 -21.72 -5.74 14.31
N ARG A 197 -22.89 -6.34 14.48
CA ARG A 197 -23.55 -7.16 13.45
C ARG A 197 -24.60 -6.32 12.75
N LEU A 198 -24.59 -6.31 11.42
CA LEU A 198 -25.63 -5.67 10.61
C LEU A 198 -26.90 -6.52 10.60
N GLU A 199 -28.03 -5.90 10.89
CA GLU A 199 -29.35 -6.52 10.79
C GLU A 199 -30.01 -6.25 9.42
N SER A 200 -31.04 -7.03 9.09
CA SER A 200 -31.73 -6.92 7.80
C SER A 200 -32.43 -5.58 7.55
N ASP A 201 -32.72 -4.81 8.60
CA ASP A 201 -33.33 -3.48 8.52
C ASP A 201 -32.28 -2.35 8.41
N GLY A 202 -30.99 -2.68 8.36
CA GLY A 202 -29.89 -1.73 8.30
C GLY A 202 -29.43 -1.21 9.67
N SER A 203 -30.04 -1.67 10.76
CA SER A 203 -29.59 -1.39 12.13
C SER A 203 -28.42 -2.30 12.54
N PHE A 204 -27.85 -2.03 13.71
CA PHE A 204 -26.71 -2.79 14.23
C PHE A 204 -26.99 -3.34 15.63
N THR A 205 -26.64 -4.61 15.83
CA THR A 205 -26.53 -5.22 17.16
C THR A 205 -25.08 -5.20 17.60
N GLU A 206 -24.80 -4.68 18.80
CA GLU A 206 -23.45 -4.76 19.38
C GLU A 206 -23.14 -6.20 19.80
N VAL A 207 -22.04 -6.75 19.26
CA VAL A 207 -21.58 -8.12 19.53
C VAL A 207 -20.58 -8.12 20.69
N ALA A 208 -19.64 -7.17 20.65
CA ALA A 208 -18.66 -6.95 21.70
C ALA A 208 -18.12 -5.52 21.63
N SER A 209 -17.73 -4.97 22.78
CA SER A 209 -17.17 -3.63 22.91
C SER A 209 -16.07 -3.57 23.97
N GLY A 210 -15.47 -2.38 24.12
CA GLY A 210 -14.39 -2.18 25.10
C GLY A 210 -13.05 -2.72 24.64
N PHE A 211 -12.79 -2.74 23.34
CA PHE A 211 -11.46 -3.02 22.79
C PHE A 211 -10.64 -1.74 22.81
N GLY A 212 -9.36 -1.80 23.16
CA GLY A 212 -8.49 -0.63 23.02
C GLY A 212 -8.39 -0.21 21.55
N GLY A 213 -8.43 1.11 21.30
CA GLY A 213 -8.29 1.66 19.96
C GLY A 213 -6.84 1.68 19.45
N PRO A 214 -6.63 1.57 18.12
CA PRO A 214 -7.63 1.30 17.10
C PRO A 214 -7.91 -0.19 16.89
N VAL A 215 -9.19 -0.54 16.66
CA VAL A 215 -9.55 -1.81 16.04
C VAL A 215 -9.40 -1.70 14.52
N THR A 216 -8.61 -2.58 13.93
CA THR A 216 -8.22 -2.48 12.51
C THR A 216 -8.47 -3.75 11.70
N GLY A 217 -8.65 -4.90 12.34
CA GLY A 217 -8.87 -6.19 11.68
C GLY A 217 -9.88 -7.05 12.43
N ILE A 218 -10.77 -7.72 11.69
CA ILE A 218 -11.64 -8.76 12.23
C ILE A 218 -11.71 -9.97 11.29
N ALA A 219 -11.72 -11.17 11.85
CA ALA A 219 -11.90 -12.40 11.10
C ALA A 219 -12.85 -13.35 11.83
N TRP A 220 -13.72 -14.02 11.08
CA TRP A 220 -14.57 -15.08 11.60
C TRP A 220 -13.86 -16.43 11.47
N HIS A 221 -13.90 -17.26 12.52
CA HIS A 221 -13.34 -18.60 12.47
C HIS A 221 -14.01 -19.54 13.49
N HIS A 222 -14.57 -20.65 12.99
CA HIS A 222 -15.19 -21.71 13.79
C HIS A 222 -16.21 -21.25 14.86
N GLY A 223 -16.95 -20.17 14.59
CA GLY A 223 -17.96 -19.66 15.51
C GLY A 223 -17.50 -18.46 16.33
N ASP A 224 -16.19 -18.22 16.39
CA ASP A 224 -15.61 -17.09 17.11
C ASP A 224 -15.25 -15.94 16.14
N LEU A 225 -15.24 -14.72 16.67
CA LEU A 225 -14.60 -13.57 16.04
C LEU A 225 -13.19 -13.39 16.61
N TYR A 226 -12.24 -13.08 15.74
CA TYR A 226 -10.91 -12.62 16.12
C TYR A 226 -10.83 -11.13 15.80
N VAL A 227 -10.20 -10.36 16.68
CA VAL A 227 -10.15 -8.90 16.62
C VAL A 227 -8.70 -8.46 16.83
N ALA A 228 -8.16 -7.71 15.89
CA ALA A 228 -6.93 -6.94 16.08
C ALA A 228 -7.28 -5.60 16.71
N ALA A 229 -6.84 -5.42 17.95
CA ALA A 229 -7.07 -4.22 18.74
C ALA A 229 -5.74 -3.55 19.07
N GLY A 230 -5.79 -2.23 19.23
CA GLY A 230 -4.73 -1.45 19.84
C GLY A 230 -4.98 -1.28 21.33
N ASN A 231 -4.15 -0.46 21.94
CA ASN A 231 -4.30 -0.08 23.34
C ASN A 231 -3.57 1.25 23.59
N LEU A 232 -3.74 2.20 22.67
CA LEU A 232 -3.05 3.51 22.72
C LEU A 232 -3.42 4.35 23.95
N GLY A 233 -4.63 4.14 24.49
CA GLY A 233 -5.10 4.86 25.68
C GLY A 233 -4.49 4.32 26.98
N GLU A 234 -4.06 3.06 26.99
CA GLU A 234 -3.35 2.48 28.11
C GLU A 234 -1.84 2.61 27.87
N LYS A 235 -1.03 2.58 28.94
CA LYS A 235 0.43 2.76 28.84
C LYS A 235 1.16 1.41 29.02
N PRO A 236 0.93 0.39 28.17
CA PRO A 236 1.57 -0.90 28.36
C PRO A 236 3.08 -0.80 28.11
N ALA A 237 3.86 -1.53 28.90
CA ALA A 237 5.31 -1.58 28.78
C ALA A 237 5.78 -2.36 27.53
N ASP A 238 4.97 -3.33 27.07
CA ASP A 238 5.42 -4.36 26.12
C ASP A 238 4.86 -4.19 24.68
N GLY A 239 4.09 -3.14 24.41
CA GLY A 239 3.44 -2.89 23.12
C GLY A 239 1.92 -2.76 23.23
N CYS A 240 1.31 -1.98 22.34
CA CYS A 240 -0.10 -1.59 22.44
C CYS A 240 -1.03 -2.58 21.73
N GLY A 241 -0.54 -3.52 20.93
CA GLY A 241 -1.39 -4.31 20.06
C GLY A 241 -1.70 -5.68 20.65
N GLU A 242 -2.93 -6.11 20.41
CA GLU A 242 -3.44 -7.40 20.85
C GLU A 242 -4.26 -8.07 19.74
N ILE A 243 -4.26 -9.41 19.77
CA ILE A 243 -5.25 -10.22 19.06
C ILE A 243 -6.17 -10.81 20.12
N ILE A 244 -7.47 -10.58 19.98
CA ILE A 244 -8.48 -10.99 20.96
C ILE A 244 -9.51 -11.87 20.24
N ARG A 245 -9.78 -13.04 20.81
CA ARG A 245 -10.89 -13.91 20.41
C ARG A 245 -12.14 -13.52 21.19
N VAL A 246 -13.28 -13.51 20.51
CA VAL A 246 -14.61 -13.22 21.04
C VAL A 246 -15.50 -14.41 20.71
N SER A 247 -15.97 -15.09 21.74
CA SER A 247 -16.90 -16.22 21.59
C SER A 247 -18.34 -15.76 21.38
N PRO A 248 -19.25 -16.63 20.89
CA PRO A 248 -20.66 -16.29 20.65
C PRO A 248 -21.41 -15.71 21.85
N ASP A 249 -20.97 -16.03 23.07
CA ASP A 249 -21.53 -15.52 24.33
C ASP A 249 -20.97 -14.14 24.74
N GLY A 250 -20.07 -13.58 23.93
CA GLY A 250 -19.39 -12.31 24.20
C GLY A 250 -18.12 -12.44 25.03
N THR A 251 -17.74 -13.66 25.45
CA THR A 251 -16.51 -13.89 26.23
C THR A 251 -15.28 -13.51 25.40
N ARG A 252 -14.37 -12.72 25.99
CA ARG A 252 -13.14 -12.26 25.35
C ARG A 252 -11.92 -12.99 25.92
N GLN A 253 -11.02 -13.40 25.04
CA GLN A 253 -9.73 -13.99 25.41
C GLN A 253 -8.62 -13.37 24.58
N THR A 254 -7.60 -12.81 25.23
CA THR A 254 -6.37 -12.38 24.56
C THR A 254 -5.61 -13.60 24.07
N ILE A 255 -5.34 -13.63 22.77
CA ILE A 255 -4.66 -14.70 22.03
C ILE A 255 -3.18 -14.33 21.82
N VAL A 256 -2.91 -13.08 21.49
CA VAL A 256 -1.56 -12.52 21.38
C VAL A 256 -1.55 -11.14 22.01
N SER A 257 -0.53 -10.82 22.79
CA SER A 257 -0.34 -9.52 23.44
C SER A 257 1.06 -8.97 23.20
N GLY A 258 1.27 -7.68 23.48
CA GLY A 258 2.59 -7.04 23.36
C GLY A 258 3.04 -6.79 21.92
N LEU A 259 2.10 -6.71 20.97
CA LEU A 259 2.44 -6.34 19.60
C LEU A 259 2.89 -4.87 19.60
N ARG A 260 3.99 -4.56 18.88
CA ARG A 260 4.62 -3.24 18.89
C ARG A 260 3.91 -2.22 18.00
N THR A 261 2.71 -1.80 18.39
CA THR A 261 1.83 -0.93 17.59
C THR A 261 1.64 0.47 18.19
N CYS A 262 2.40 0.83 19.24
CA CYS A 262 2.31 2.15 19.88
C CYS A 262 2.99 3.24 19.05
N GLY A 263 2.72 3.33 17.75
CA GLY A 263 3.54 4.07 16.80
C GLY A 263 2.79 4.82 15.71
N ASP A 264 3.50 5.11 14.62
CA ASP A 264 2.89 5.63 13.39
C ASP A 264 1.93 4.61 12.77
N HIS A 265 2.16 3.31 13.00
CA HIS A 265 1.36 2.25 12.39
C HIS A 265 0.94 1.19 13.40
N PHE A 266 -0.24 0.63 13.17
CA PHE A 266 -0.91 -0.32 14.06
C PHE A 266 -0.80 -1.76 13.54
N THR A 267 -1.54 -2.68 14.17
CA THR A 267 -1.84 -3.98 13.56
C THR A 267 -2.65 -3.72 12.28
N GLY A 268 -2.32 -4.37 11.18
CA GLY A 268 -3.13 -4.29 9.96
C GLY A 268 -4.34 -5.22 10.00
N ASP A 269 -4.73 -5.73 8.84
CA ASP A 269 -5.79 -6.75 8.75
C ASP A 269 -5.38 -8.09 9.36
N ILE A 270 -6.36 -8.94 9.63
CA ILE A 270 -6.18 -10.31 10.10
C ILE A 270 -7.00 -11.28 9.25
N LEU A 271 -6.48 -12.48 9.03
CA LEU A 271 -7.22 -13.55 8.35
C LEU A 271 -6.72 -14.94 8.73
N PHE A 272 -7.57 -15.93 8.51
CA PHE A 272 -7.15 -17.33 8.56
C PHE A 272 -6.66 -17.77 7.18
N GLY A 273 -5.48 -18.38 7.15
CA GLY A 273 -4.93 -18.97 5.94
C GLY A 273 -5.55 -20.33 5.59
N PRO A 274 -5.27 -20.84 4.38
CA PRO A 274 -5.74 -22.17 3.95
C PRO A 274 -5.18 -23.32 4.81
N ASP A 275 -4.13 -23.06 5.58
CA ASP A 275 -3.53 -23.97 6.55
C ASP A 275 -4.21 -23.93 7.94
N GLY A 276 -5.31 -23.18 8.09
CA GLY A 276 -6.06 -23.03 9.33
C GLY A 276 -5.37 -22.14 10.38
N LYS A 277 -4.30 -21.44 10.02
CA LYS A 277 -3.54 -20.57 10.94
C LYS A 277 -3.98 -19.12 10.81
N LEU A 278 -3.84 -18.36 11.90
CA LEU A 278 -4.12 -16.94 11.91
C LEU A 278 -2.89 -16.15 11.41
N TYR A 279 -3.11 -15.24 10.47
CA TYR A 279 -2.14 -14.32 9.90
C TYR A 279 -2.55 -12.88 10.19
N PHE A 280 -1.57 -12.03 10.51
CA PHE A 280 -1.78 -10.62 10.79
C PHE A 280 -0.48 -9.84 10.64
N SER A 281 -0.55 -8.55 10.34
CA SER A 281 0.62 -7.67 10.18
C SER A 281 0.78 -6.71 11.36
N VAL A 282 2.02 -6.26 11.58
CA VAL A 282 2.34 -5.13 12.46
C VAL A 282 3.19 -4.14 11.68
N GLY A 283 2.72 -2.90 11.57
CA GLY A 283 3.43 -1.83 10.88
C GLY A 283 4.67 -1.34 11.63
N THR A 284 5.39 -0.41 11.00
CA THR A 284 6.57 0.22 11.57
C THR A 284 6.21 1.21 12.67
N ALA A 285 7.14 1.38 13.60
CA ALA A 285 7.05 2.41 14.60
C ALA A 285 7.15 3.80 13.97
N THR A 286 8.06 3.99 13.02
CA THR A 286 8.31 5.32 12.44
C THR A 286 8.05 5.35 10.95
N ASN A 287 8.09 6.56 10.38
CA ASN A 287 8.01 6.78 8.95
C ASN A 287 9.17 6.11 8.18
N SER A 288 10.39 6.13 8.72
CA SER A 288 11.63 5.79 8.00
C SER A 288 12.81 5.32 8.88
N ALA A 289 12.49 4.60 9.96
CA ALA A 289 13.39 4.01 10.98
C ALA A 289 14.08 5.00 11.93
N VAL A 290 13.63 6.24 11.97
CA VAL A 290 14.20 7.29 12.82
C VAL A 290 13.07 7.96 13.59
N VAL A 291 13.19 7.95 14.92
CA VAL A 291 12.23 8.66 15.78
C VAL A 291 12.50 10.16 15.69
N GLY A 292 11.46 10.93 15.36
CA GLY A 292 11.55 12.36 15.10
C GLY A 292 10.41 13.16 15.70
N LEU A 293 10.37 14.45 15.35
CA LEU A 293 9.33 15.39 15.80
C LEU A 293 7.94 15.06 15.25
N ASP A 294 7.87 14.26 14.20
CA ASP A 294 6.62 13.75 13.64
C ASP A 294 5.98 12.68 14.52
N ASN A 295 6.72 12.06 15.46
CA ASN A 295 6.20 11.05 16.38
C ASN A 295 5.71 11.65 17.72
N MET A 296 5.52 12.97 17.83
CA MET A 296 5.31 13.62 19.13
C MET A 296 4.05 13.19 19.89
N LEU A 297 3.00 12.79 19.18
CA LEU A 297 1.80 12.26 19.83
C LEU A 297 2.15 11.02 20.67
N ILE A 298 3.00 10.15 20.12
CA ILE A 298 3.43 8.90 20.73
C ILE A 298 4.46 9.13 21.83
N LEU A 299 5.48 9.95 21.56
CA LEU A 299 6.62 10.16 22.48
C LEU A 299 6.22 10.66 23.87
N LYS A 300 5.10 11.39 23.98
CA LYS A 300 4.55 11.85 25.26
C LYS A 300 4.14 10.69 26.18
N HIS A 301 3.69 9.59 25.60
CA HIS A 301 3.15 8.44 26.33
C HIS A 301 4.13 7.25 26.33
N HIS A 302 4.96 7.13 25.29
CA HIS A 302 5.92 6.06 25.09
C HIS A 302 7.30 6.62 24.71
N PRO A 303 8.07 7.19 25.66
CA PRO A 303 9.34 7.87 25.34
C PRO A 303 10.45 6.92 24.86
N GLN A 304 10.32 5.61 25.12
CA GLN A 304 11.25 4.57 24.67
C GLN A 304 10.83 3.93 23.35
N PHE A 305 9.81 4.46 22.70
CA PHE A 305 9.31 3.94 21.44
C PHE A 305 10.32 4.10 20.30
N HIS A 306 10.51 3.05 19.51
CA HIS A 306 11.34 3.00 18.29
C HIS A 306 11.04 1.71 17.51
N ASP A 307 11.48 1.66 16.25
CA ASP A 307 11.39 0.43 15.43
C ASP A 307 12.26 -0.67 16.05
N VAL A 308 11.72 -1.89 16.10
CA VAL A 308 12.46 -3.10 16.50
C VAL A 308 12.49 -4.08 15.32
N PRO A 309 13.68 -4.48 14.84
CA PRO A 309 13.78 -5.34 13.67
C PRO A 309 13.50 -6.82 14.00
N ALA A 310 13.14 -7.59 12.98
CA ALA A 310 13.01 -9.05 13.05
C ALA A 310 14.36 -9.77 13.00
N ARG A 311 15.38 -9.12 12.43
CA ARG A 311 16.72 -9.64 12.18
C ARG A 311 17.74 -8.82 12.95
N ASP A 312 18.89 -9.41 13.24
CA ASP A 312 20.03 -8.64 13.71
C ASP A 312 20.49 -7.71 12.59
N LEU A 313 20.61 -6.42 12.90
CA LEU A 313 21.03 -5.38 11.96
C LEU A 313 22.32 -4.73 12.46
N GLU A 314 23.29 -4.59 11.57
CA GLU A 314 24.48 -3.75 11.81
C GLU A 314 24.24 -2.36 11.21
N LEU A 315 24.31 -1.33 12.04
CA LEU A 315 24.08 0.05 11.64
C LEU A 315 25.34 0.73 11.11
N ILE A 316 25.17 1.65 10.17
CA ILE A 316 26.22 2.52 9.63
C ILE A 316 26.57 3.65 10.62
N GLY A 317 25.69 3.97 11.58
CA GLY A 317 25.92 5.01 12.59
C GLY A 317 25.47 6.42 12.18
N THR A 318 24.65 6.53 11.14
CA THR A 318 24.04 7.81 10.71
C THR A 318 23.08 8.32 11.79
N ASN A 319 23.28 9.58 12.22
CA ASN A 319 22.48 10.22 13.25
C ASN A 319 21.80 11.49 12.73
N PHE A 320 20.65 11.79 13.31
CA PHE A 320 19.78 12.88 12.92
C PHE A 320 19.60 13.86 14.07
N ILE A 321 19.81 15.15 13.80
CA ILE A 321 19.74 16.21 14.80
C ILE A 321 18.41 16.94 14.66
N THR A 322 17.63 16.99 15.72
CA THR A 322 16.39 17.78 15.80
C THR A 322 16.41 18.64 17.06
N ARG A 323 15.49 19.61 17.17
CA ARG A 323 15.24 20.20 18.49
C ARG A 323 14.78 19.11 19.46
N ASP A 324 15.07 19.28 20.74
CA ASP A 324 14.49 18.45 21.80
C ASP A 324 13.11 19.02 22.21
N PRO A 325 12.00 18.35 21.90
CA PRO A 325 10.66 18.79 22.27
C PRO A 325 10.30 18.46 23.73
N LEU A 326 11.14 17.70 24.45
CA LEU A 326 10.94 17.31 25.84
C LEU A 326 11.69 18.24 26.82
N SER A 327 12.54 19.13 26.30
CA SER A 327 13.30 20.10 27.08
C SER A 327 12.64 21.48 27.05
N ASP A 328 12.58 22.14 28.20
CA ASP A 328 12.13 23.53 28.33
C ASP A 328 13.18 24.54 27.82
N GLN A 329 14.41 24.10 27.56
CA GLN A 329 15.49 24.91 27.00
C GLN A 329 15.74 24.56 25.53
N PRO A 330 16.26 25.50 24.71
CA PRO A 330 16.64 25.21 23.32
C PRO A 330 17.83 24.24 23.28
N ALA A 331 17.53 22.95 23.35
CA ALA A 331 18.47 21.85 23.25
C ALA A 331 18.26 21.10 21.93
N ALA A 332 19.32 20.46 21.44
CA ALA A 332 19.24 19.55 20.31
C ALA A 332 19.24 18.10 20.83
N ALA A 333 18.42 17.27 20.22
CA ALA A 333 18.44 15.83 20.41
C ALA A 333 19.12 15.19 19.19
N VAL A 334 19.91 14.15 19.44
CA VAL A 334 20.58 13.35 18.40
C VAL A 334 20.01 11.95 18.45
N THR A 335 19.33 11.55 17.38
CA THR A 335 18.65 10.25 17.29
C THR A 335 19.27 9.40 16.18
N GLY A 336 19.65 8.17 16.51
CA GLY A 336 20.12 7.17 15.56
C GLY A 336 18.97 6.34 14.99
N ALA A 337 19.23 5.65 13.89
CA ALA A 337 18.31 4.66 13.34
C ALA A 337 18.00 3.56 14.37
N TYR A 338 16.76 3.07 14.43
CA TYR A 338 16.34 2.00 15.33
C TYR A 338 16.60 2.24 16.83
N HIS A 339 16.78 3.50 17.23
CA HIS A 339 16.98 3.89 18.63
C HIS A 339 15.83 4.79 19.09
N ALA A 340 15.59 4.80 20.41
CA ALA A 340 14.66 5.73 21.03
C ALA A 340 15.08 7.19 20.78
N PHE A 341 14.12 8.11 20.87
CA PHE A 341 14.39 9.53 20.66
C PHE A 341 15.52 10.04 21.57
N GLY A 342 16.49 10.78 20.99
CA GLY A 342 17.64 11.33 21.70
C GLY A 342 18.77 10.33 21.99
N ALA A 343 18.65 9.07 21.55
CA ALA A 343 19.72 8.09 21.62
C ALA A 343 20.45 7.97 20.27
N PRO A 344 21.74 8.35 20.18
CA PRO A 344 22.52 8.21 18.95
C PRO A 344 22.95 6.76 18.72
N SER A 345 23.10 6.42 17.44
CA SER A 345 23.77 5.20 16.99
C SER A 345 25.26 5.46 16.70
N LYS A 346 26.07 4.41 16.72
CA LYS A 346 27.47 4.41 16.31
C LYS A 346 27.66 3.45 15.14
N GLU A 347 28.72 3.69 14.39
CA GLU A 347 29.11 2.79 13.32
C GLU A 347 29.42 1.38 13.88
N GLY A 348 28.80 0.35 13.31
CA GLY A 348 28.95 -1.03 13.75
C GLY A 348 28.04 -1.43 14.92
N ASP A 349 27.14 -0.55 15.37
CA ASP A 349 26.14 -0.91 16.38
C ASP A 349 25.26 -2.07 15.88
N ILE A 350 25.06 -3.06 16.75
CA ILE A 350 24.21 -4.22 16.46
C ILE A 350 22.86 -4.04 17.16
N VAL A 351 21.81 -3.82 16.37
CA VAL A 351 20.42 -3.87 16.85
C VAL A 351 19.93 -5.30 16.75
N ARG A 352 19.61 -5.90 17.91
CA ARG A 352 19.19 -7.30 17.97
C ARG A 352 17.75 -7.49 17.49
N GLY A 353 17.57 -8.48 16.62
CA GLY A 353 16.26 -8.91 16.15
C GLY A 353 15.42 -9.50 17.28
N ARG A 354 14.10 -9.35 17.20
CA ARG A 354 13.15 -9.92 18.17
C ARG A 354 11.97 -10.57 17.47
N LEU A 355 11.34 -11.53 18.13
CA LEU A 355 10.07 -12.10 17.67
C LEU A 355 8.99 -11.02 17.59
N LEU A 356 8.83 -10.22 18.64
CA LEU A 356 7.93 -9.07 18.65
C LEU A 356 8.65 -7.86 18.03
N ALA A 357 8.56 -7.78 16.70
CA ALA A 357 9.16 -6.79 15.83
C ALA A 357 8.10 -5.95 15.08
N ASN A 358 8.59 -4.94 14.37
CA ASN A 358 7.86 -4.00 13.53
C ASN A 358 8.08 -4.28 12.03
N GLY A 359 7.12 -3.90 11.19
CA GLY A 359 7.24 -4.03 9.73
C GLY A 359 7.22 -5.49 9.25
N ILE A 360 6.31 -6.28 9.82
CA ILE A 360 6.29 -7.74 9.68
C ILE A 360 4.89 -8.29 9.37
N ILE A 361 4.87 -9.56 8.96
CA ILE A 361 3.68 -10.42 8.95
C ILE A 361 3.91 -11.59 9.91
N TYR A 362 3.00 -11.81 10.84
CA TYR A 362 2.96 -12.96 11.75
C TYR A 362 2.07 -14.08 11.24
N ARG A 363 2.32 -15.27 11.79
CA ARG A 363 1.43 -16.43 11.75
C ARG A 363 1.42 -17.13 13.11
N CYS A 364 0.26 -17.59 13.57
CA CYS A 364 0.14 -18.41 14.79
C CYS A 364 -1.04 -19.40 14.66
N ASN A 365 -1.15 -20.33 15.60
CA ASN A 365 -2.36 -21.14 15.75
C ASN A 365 -3.55 -20.26 16.23
N PRO A 366 -4.81 -20.70 16.07
CA PRO A 366 -5.97 -19.94 16.54
C PRO A 366 -5.95 -19.61 18.05
N ASP A 367 -5.25 -20.42 18.87
CA ASP A 367 -5.07 -20.18 20.30
C ASP A 367 -3.85 -19.29 20.64
N GLY A 368 -3.15 -18.78 19.62
CA GLY A 368 -1.98 -17.90 19.77
C GLY A 368 -0.65 -18.64 19.93
N SER A 369 -0.69 -19.95 20.11
CA SER A 369 0.51 -20.77 20.18
C SER A 369 1.28 -20.78 18.84
N HIS A 370 2.58 -21.06 18.91
CA HIS A 370 3.46 -21.08 17.73
C HIS A 370 3.47 -19.78 16.92
N LEU A 371 3.46 -18.63 17.61
CA LEU A 371 3.69 -17.33 16.97
C LEU A 371 5.06 -17.30 16.30
N GLN A 372 5.07 -16.94 15.02
CA GLN A 372 6.27 -16.86 14.19
C GLN A 372 6.17 -15.73 13.18
N ILE A 373 7.31 -15.16 12.80
CA ILE A 373 7.41 -14.19 11.70
C ILE A 373 7.39 -14.95 10.38
N VAL A 374 6.51 -14.55 9.46
CA VAL A 374 6.44 -15.06 8.09
C VAL A 374 7.40 -14.31 7.18
N ALA A 375 7.39 -12.98 7.24
CA ALA A 375 8.24 -12.09 6.44
C ALA A 375 8.38 -10.73 7.13
N ASP A 376 9.41 -9.96 6.77
CA ASP A 376 9.77 -8.68 7.38
C ASP A 376 10.23 -7.63 6.36
N GLY A 377 10.53 -6.42 6.84
CA GLY A 377 10.98 -5.32 5.98
C GLY A 377 9.84 -4.61 5.25
N PHE A 378 8.61 -4.68 5.75
CA PHE A 378 7.50 -3.85 5.29
C PHE A 378 7.45 -2.53 6.07
N ARG A 379 6.73 -1.52 5.54
CA ARG A 379 6.47 -0.29 6.28
C ARG A 379 5.16 -0.38 7.06
N ASN A 380 4.04 -0.43 6.35
CA ASN A 380 2.71 -0.51 6.94
C ASN A 380 1.82 -1.41 6.09
N THR A 381 1.98 -2.72 6.29
CA THR A 381 1.15 -3.72 5.64
C THR A 381 -0.25 -3.67 6.21
N PHE A 382 -1.22 -3.18 5.43
CA PHE A 382 -2.56 -2.91 5.96
C PHE A 382 -3.62 -3.92 5.51
N GLY A 383 -3.60 -4.36 4.26
CA GLY A 383 -4.49 -5.39 3.71
C GLY A 383 -3.77 -6.71 3.44
N LEU A 384 -4.45 -7.83 3.70
CA LEU A 384 -3.90 -9.18 3.52
C LEU A 384 -4.96 -10.12 2.94
N ARG A 385 -4.64 -10.82 1.84
CA ARG A 385 -5.52 -11.85 1.26
C ARG A 385 -4.70 -13.01 0.69
N PHE A 386 -5.15 -14.23 0.92
CA PHE A 386 -4.70 -15.36 0.12
C PHE A 386 -5.43 -15.35 -1.22
N SER A 387 -4.68 -15.37 -2.31
CA SER A 387 -5.25 -15.45 -3.65
C SER A 387 -6.00 -16.77 -3.82
N PRO A 388 -7.31 -16.73 -4.14
CA PRO A 388 -8.07 -17.95 -4.43
C PRO A 388 -7.58 -18.66 -5.70
N MET A 389 -6.78 -17.98 -6.53
CA MET A 389 -6.28 -18.54 -7.80
C MET A 389 -5.10 -19.49 -7.58
N ASN A 390 -4.23 -19.21 -6.61
CA ASN A 390 -2.96 -19.93 -6.45
C ASN A 390 -2.50 -20.10 -5.00
N GLY A 391 -3.28 -19.64 -4.01
CA GLY A 391 -2.96 -19.74 -2.59
C GLY A 391 -1.82 -18.84 -2.11
N LYS A 392 -1.37 -17.89 -2.93
CA LYS A 392 -0.30 -16.94 -2.55
C LYS A 392 -0.84 -15.85 -1.65
N LEU A 393 -0.07 -15.48 -0.62
CA LEU A 393 -0.41 -14.34 0.24
C LEU A 393 -0.05 -13.04 -0.48
N ILE A 394 -1.04 -12.22 -0.75
CA ILE A 394 -0.91 -10.88 -1.34
C ILE A 394 -1.18 -9.85 -0.24
N VAL A 395 -0.42 -8.75 -0.25
CA VAL A 395 -0.60 -7.68 0.73
C VAL A 395 -0.49 -6.30 0.09
N THR A 396 -1.16 -5.32 0.69
CA THR A 396 -0.94 -3.88 0.44
C THR A 396 0.00 -3.33 1.51
N ASP A 397 0.90 -2.43 1.13
CA ASP A 397 1.87 -1.78 2.01
C ASP A 397 1.95 -0.29 1.68
N HIS A 398 1.77 0.59 2.67
CA HIS A 398 1.77 2.03 2.40
C HIS A 398 3.17 2.56 2.07
N GLY A 399 3.22 3.58 1.21
CA GLY A 399 4.39 4.39 0.94
C GLY A 399 4.81 5.24 2.14
N ALA A 400 6.08 5.60 2.20
CA ALA A 400 6.64 6.57 3.15
C ALA A 400 6.28 8.02 2.82
N ASP A 401 6.35 8.86 3.86
CA ASP A 401 5.86 10.23 3.83
C ASP A 401 7.01 11.25 3.79
N PRO A 402 6.79 12.45 3.21
CA PRO A 402 7.77 13.53 3.18
C PRO A 402 7.85 14.27 4.53
N ARG A 403 7.99 13.51 5.64
CA ARG A 403 8.00 14.01 7.02
C ARG A 403 9.08 13.33 7.87
N GLY A 404 9.31 13.92 9.04
CA GLY A 404 10.26 13.43 10.03
C GLY A 404 11.71 13.78 9.70
N SER A 405 12.64 13.15 10.43
CA SER A 405 14.07 13.44 10.36
C SER A 405 14.75 12.87 9.12
N ARG A 406 14.18 11.80 8.55
CA ARG A 406 14.64 11.14 7.31
C ARG A 406 13.47 11.07 6.33
N GLN A 407 13.16 12.20 5.71
CA GLN A 407 11.99 12.34 4.84
C GLN A 407 12.16 11.52 3.57
N ILE A 408 11.08 10.86 3.16
CA ILE A 408 11.02 10.07 1.92
C ILE A 408 9.88 10.61 1.08
N ARG A 409 10.17 11.13 -0.11
CA ARG A 409 9.16 11.68 -1.01
C ARG A 409 8.71 10.65 -2.02
N LEU A 410 7.47 10.75 -2.49
CA LEU A 410 6.96 10.00 -3.65
C LEU A 410 7.06 8.48 -3.54
N ASP A 411 7.21 7.91 -2.33
CA ASP A 411 7.14 6.45 -2.19
C ASP A 411 5.74 5.98 -2.55
N TRP A 412 5.67 5.08 -3.52
CA TRP A 412 4.42 4.48 -3.94
C TRP A 412 3.86 3.59 -2.84
N ASP A 413 2.54 3.47 -2.81
CA ASP A 413 1.90 2.34 -2.14
C ASP A 413 2.19 1.07 -2.97
N LYS A 414 2.30 -0.08 -2.32
CA LYS A 414 2.76 -1.31 -2.98
C LYS A 414 1.77 -2.44 -2.82
N ILE A 415 1.72 -3.29 -3.83
CA ILE A 415 1.15 -4.63 -3.73
C ILE A 415 2.30 -5.65 -3.81
N TRP A 416 2.41 -6.51 -2.80
CA TRP A 416 3.45 -7.53 -2.71
C TRP A 416 2.85 -8.93 -2.76
N GLU A 417 3.53 -9.86 -3.46
CA GLU A 417 3.42 -11.29 -3.15
C GLU A 417 4.40 -11.63 -2.02
N VAL A 418 3.90 -12.26 -0.97
CA VAL A 418 4.68 -12.61 0.22
C VAL A 418 5.34 -13.97 0.05
N THR A 419 6.67 -13.99 0.15
CA THR A 419 7.51 -15.20 0.22
C THR A 419 7.97 -15.38 1.66
N PRO A 420 7.75 -16.56 2.28
CA PRO A 420 8.24 -16.84 3.62
C PRO A 420 9.75 -16.61 3.75
N GLY A 421 10.16 -15.92 4.82
CA GLY A 421 11.55 -15.51 5.06
C GLY A 421 12.02 -14.34 4.19
N GLY A 422 11.16 -13.75 3.36
CA GLY A 422 11.48 -12.61 2.51
C GLY A 422 11.64 -11.31 3.30
N TRP A 423 12.56 -10.46 2.84
CA TRP A 423 12.74 -9.08 3.30
C TRP A 423 12.27 -8.10 2.21
N TYR A 424 11.44 -7.13 2.58
CA TYR A 424 10.68 -6.29 1.65
C TYR A 424 11.15 -4.83 1.56
N GLY A 425 12.32 -4.53 2.13
CA GLY A 425 13.04 -3.30 1.83
C GLY A 425 13.20 -2.31 2.98
N PHE A 426 12.23 -2.19 3.89
CA PHE A 426 12.28 -1.17 4.93
C PHE A 426 13.52 -1.34 5.83
N PRO A 427 14.31 -0.28 6.08
CA PRO A 427 14.13 1.12 5.69
C PRO A 427 15.13 1.56 4.61
N GLU A 428 15.69 0.64 3.84
CA GLU A 428 16.71 0.91 2.82
C GLU A 428 16.13 1.00 1.41
N LEU A 429 15.10 0.21 1.14
CA LEU A 429 14.40 0.20 -0.14
C LEU A 429 12.94 0.61 0.09
N PHE A 430 12.49 1.58 -0.69
CA PHE A 430 11.12 2.09 -0.72
C PHE A 430 10.55 1.77 -2.10
N SER A 431 9.36 1.18 -2.15
CA SER A 431 8.77 0.64 -3.39
C SER A 431 9.67 -0.30 -4.21
N GLY A 432 10.53 -1.05 -3.53
CA GLY A 432 11.52 -1.95 -4.14
C GLY A 432 12.74 -1.23 -4.75
N LEU A 433 12.91 0.06 -4.47
CA LEU A 433 13.97 0.90 -5.02
C LEU A 433 14.86 1.48 -3.92
N PRO A 434 16.17 1.67 -4.15
CA PRO A 434 17.08 2.26 -3.19
C PRO A 434 16.64 3.65 -2.72
N VAL A 435 16.62 3.87 -1.40
CA VAL A 435 16.32 5.17 -0.79
C VAL A 435 17.23 6.29 -1.30
N THR A 436 18.41 5.94 -1.79
CA THR A 436 19.40 6.86 -2.36
C THR A 436 19.05 7.34 -3.78
N LEU A 437 17.93 6.93 -4.37
CA LEU A 437 17.54 7.45 -5.68
C LEU A 437 17.14 8.93 -5.61
N PRO A 438 17.47 9.74 -6.64
CA PRO A 438 16.93 11.09 -6.85
C PRO A 438 15.42 11.20 -6.66
N HIS A 439 14.67 10.18 -7.05
CA HIS A 439 13.22 10.13 -6.92
C HIS A 439 12.70 10.38 -5.49
N PHE A 440 13.40 9.90 -4.45
CA PHE A 440 12.92 9.96 -3.07
C PHE A 440 13.26 11.27 -2.33
N HIS A 441 13.90 12.25 -2.98
CA HIS A 441 14.28 13.50 -2.34
C HIS A 441 14.15 14.72 -3.24
N ALA A 442 13.85 15.87 -2.64
CA ALA A 442 13.95 17.14 -3.34
C ALA A 442 15.40 17.62 -3.38
N ALA A 443 15.78 18.36 -4.41
CA ALA A 443 17.14 18.88 -4.59
C ALA A 443 17.63 19.76 -3.41
N GLU A 444 16.71 20.37 -2.67
CA GLU A 444 17.00 21.23 -1.52
C GLU A 444 17.10 20.47 -0.18
N GLN A 445 16.86 19.16 -0.18
CA GLN A 445 16.89 18.31 1.01
C GLN A 445 18.15 17.45 1.05
N ALA A 446 18.59 17.09 2.26
CA ALA A 446 19.66 16.13 2.43
C ALA A 446 19.25 14.78 1.80
N LYS A 447 20.07 14.30 0.87
CA LYS A 447 19.85 13.01 0.21
C LYS A 447 19.81 11.89 1.27
N PRO A 448 18.73 11.09 1.34
CA PRO A 448 18.68 9.94 2.22
C PRO A 448 19.82 8.96 1.90
N ALA A 449 20.46 8.46 2.95
CA ALA A 449 21.46 7.41 2.87
C ALA A 449 20.93 6.11 3.46
N PHE A 450 21.61 5.01 3.17
CA PHE A 450 21.33 3.76 3.87
C PHE A 450 21.66 3.85 5.36
N LEU A 451 20.97 3.07 6.18
CA LEU A 451 21.16 3.03 7.64
C LEU A 451 21.76 1.71 8.11
N ILE A 452 21.50 0.62 7.39
CA ILE A 452 21.97 -0.74 7.65
C ILE A 452 23.15 -1.04 6.72
N ARG A 453 24.26 -1.53 7.29
CA ARG A 453 25.50 -1.81 6.55
C ARG A 453 25.32 -2.90 5.50
N ASN A 454 24.68 -4.01 5.89
CA ASN A 454 24.50 -5.19 5.06
C ASN A 454 23.04 -5.65 5.15
N HIS A 455 22.12 -4.93 4.51
CA HIS A 455 20.72 -5.34 4.50
C HIS A 455 20.52 -6.61 3.65
N PRO A 456 19.48 -7.42 3.93
CA PRO A 456 19.16 -8.58 3.11
C PRO A 456 18.86 -8.19 1.65
N PRO A 457 18.99 -9.12 0.69
CA PRO A 457 18.47 -8.87 -0.66
C PRO A 457 16.94 -8.73 -0.62
N LEU A 458 16.40 -7.86 -1.47
CA LEU A 458 14.96 -7.72 -1.65
C LEU A 458 14.38 -9.05 -2.12
N ALA A 459 13.31 -9.53 -1.47
CA ALA A 459 12.72 -10.83 -1.78
C ALA A 459 12.13 -10.89 -3.20
N ALA A 460 11.45 -9.82 -3.62
CA ALA A 460 10.89 -9.64 -4.96
C ALA A 460 10.61 -8.14 -5.18
N GLN A 461 10.39 -7.72 -6.43
CA GLN A 461 9.84 -6.39 -6.73
C GLN A 461 8.31 -6.35 -6.47
N PRO A 462 7.70 -5.16 -6.24
CA PRO A 462 6.25 -5.05 -6.12
C PRO A 462 5.55 -5.60 -7.37
N LEU A 463 4.41 -6.26 -7.18
CA LEU A 463 3.51 -6.67 -8.27
C LEU A 463 2.90 -5.44 -8.95
N ALA A 464 2.58 -4.42 -8.16
CA ALA A 464 2.09 -3.13 -8.63
C ALA A 464 2.52 -2.02 -7.68
N ARG A 465 2.75 -0.82 -8.23
CA ARG A 465 2.92 0.43 -7.49
C ARG A 465 1.69 1.29 -7.69
N LEU A 466 1.06 1.68 -6.59
CA LEU A 466 -0.13 2.50 -6.54
C LEU A 466 0.28 3.95 -6.25
N GLN A 467 -0.50 4.91 -6.74
CA GLN A 467 -0.21 6.34 -6.62
C GLN A 467 0.26 6.73 -5.20
N PRO A 468 1.36 7.50 -5.05
CA PRO A 468 1.83 7.95 -3.75
C PRO A 468 0.73 8.67 -2.97
N HIS A 469 0.67 8.42 -1.66
CA HIS A 469 -0.32 9.00 -0.74
C HIS A 469 -1.79 8.68 -1.10
N SER A 470 -2.03 7.63 -1.89
CA SER A 470 -3.39 7.14 -2.11
C SER A 470 -3.95 6.43 -0.88
N ALA A 471 -3.09 6.04 0.06
CA ALA A 471 -3.41 5.30 1.28
C ALA A 471 -4.21 4.04 0.90
N SER A 472 -3.54 3.14 0.19
CA SER A 472 -4.08 1.89 -0.32
C SER A 472 -4.26 0.88 0.82
N MET A 473 -5.49 0.80 1.30
CA MET A 473 -5.89 0.10 2.51
C MET A 473 -6.14 -1.40 2.23
N LYS A 474 -7.27 -1.94 2.66
CA LYS A 474 -7.63 -3.34 2.43
C LYS A 474 -8.19 -3.54 1.02
N PHE A 475 -8.17 -4.78 0.60
CA PHE A 475 -8.59 -5.20 -0.72
C PHE A 475 -9.20 -6.60 -0.67
N ASP A 476 -9.87 -6.98 -1.76
CA ASP A 476 -10.27 -8.36 -1.98
C ASP A 476 -10.04 -8.79 -3.43
N ILE A 477 -10.04 -10.10 -3.66
CA ILE A 477 -9.72 -10.69 -4.97
C ILE A 477 -10.98 -11.29 -5.56
N CYS A 478 -11.36 -10.83 -6.75
CA CYS A 478 -12.51 -11.35 -7.47
C CYS A 478 -12.27 -12.81 -7.85
N ALA A 479 -13.20 -13.69 -7.47
CA ALA A 479 -13.19 -15.10 -7.88
C ALA A 479 -14.33 -15.44 -8.85
N ASN A 480 -15.33 -14.57 -8.98
CA ASN A 480 -16.53 -14.82 -9.75
C ASN A 480 -16.53 -14.04 -11.08
N ALA A 481 -16.55 -14.77 -12.20
CA ALA A 481 -16.56 -14.21 -13.55
C ALA A 481 -17.86 -13.44 -13.89
N ASP A 482 -18.97 -13.75 -13.20
CA ASP A 482 -20.23 -13.04 -13.37
C ASP A 482 -20.11 -11.62 -12.82
N PHE A 483 -19.33 -11.40 -11.74
CA PHE A 483 -19.05 -10.08 -11.21
C PHE A 483 -17.97 -9.37 -12.04
N GLY A 484 -16.74 -9.86 -11.99
CA GLY A 484 -15.56 -9.20 -12.56
C GLY A 484 -14.59 -10.19 -13.21
N ILE A 485 -13.34 -9.78 -13.42
CA ILE A 485 -12.31 -10.67 -13.96
C ILE A 485 -11.73 -11.49 -12.79
N PRO A 486 -11.77 -12.84 -12.82
CA PRO A 486 -11.16 -13.65 -11.77
C PRO A 486 -9.66 -13.36 -11.61
N GLY A 487 -9.20 -13.25 -10.36
CA GLY A 487 -7.82 -12.89 -10.00
C GLY A 487 -7.54 -11.40 -9.93
N GLU A 488 -8.49 -10.55 -10.32
CA GLU A 488 -8.39 -9.09 -10.20
C GLU A 488 -8.57 -8.64 -8.74
N LEU A 489 -7.70 -7.75 -8.29
CA LEU A 489 -7.83 -7.11 -6.98
C LEU A 489 -8.74 -5.90 -7.07
N TYR A 490 -9.55 -5.69 -6.05
CA TYR A 490 -10.29 -4.46 -5.80
C TYR A 490 -9.71 -3.83 -4.55
N VAL A 491 -9.03 -2.69 -4.68
CA VAL A 491 -8.26 -2.06 -3.60
C VAL A 491 -8.95 -0.78 -3.15
N ALA A 492 -9.32 -0.69 -1.88
CA ALA A 492 -9.85 0.53 -1.29
C ALA A 492 -8.71 1.53 -1.05
N GLN A 493 -8.87 2.75 -1.53
CA GLN A 493 -7.90 3.82 -1.34
C GLN A 493 -8.53 4.95 -0.53
N PHE A 494 -8.05 5.11 0.70
CA PHE A 494 -8.60 6.02 1.70
C PHE A 494 -8.40 7.48 1.30
N GLY A 495 -7.30 7.76 0.60
CA GLY A 495 -6.86 9.07 0.15
C GLY A 495 -6.28 9.93 1.26
N GLU A 496 -5.30 10.75 0.93
CA GLU A 496 -4.73 11.70 1.87
C GLU A 496 -4.79 13.12 1.32
N SER A 497 -4.90 14.09 2.22
CA SER A 497 -4.88 15.51 1.89
C SER A 497 -3.67 16.17 2.55
N GLY A 498 -2.79 16.76 1.73
CA GLY A 498 -1.90 17.83 2.19
C GLY A 498 -0.40 17.60 2.13
N PHE A 499 0.11 16.44 1.70
CA PHE A 499 1.56 16.27 1.50
C PHE A 499 2.09 16.92 0.23
N GLU A 500 1.44 16.69 -0.91
CA GLU A 500 1.85 17.26 -2.20
C GLU A 500 0.63 17.69 -3.04
N LYS A 501 0.81 18.71 -3.90
CA LYS A 501 -0.22 19.13 -4.85
C LYS A 501 -0.17 18.20 -6.08
N THR A 502 -1.23 17.45 -6.29
CA THR A 502 -1.40 16.58 -7.45
C THR A 502 -2.52 17.09 -8.37
N GLU A 503 -2.52 16.69 -9.64
CA GLU A 503 -3.59 17.04 -10.60
C GLU A 503 -4.95 16.40 -10.21
N GLU A 504 -4.90 15.18 -9.69
CA GLU A 504 -6.06 14.44 -9.17
C GLU A 504 -5.83 14.10 -7.71
N LEU A 505 -6.90 14.10 -6.90
CA LEU A 505 -6.82 13.69 -5.50
C LEU A 505 -6.30 12.24 -5.42
N PRO A 506 -5.21 11.98 -4.68
CA PRO A 506 -4.74 10.63 -4.48
C PRO A 506 -5.72 9.87 -3.58
N GLY A 507 -6.09 8.66 -3.98
CA GLY A 507 -7.11 7.85 -3.30
C GLY A 507 -8.55 8.37 -3.45
N PHE A 508 -9.36 8.29 -2.39
CA PHE A 508 -10.82 8.55 -2.44
C PHE A 508 -11.53 7.69 -3.49
N LYS A 509 -11.12 6.42 -3.62
CA LYS A 509 -11.56 5.56 -4.71
C LYS A 509 -11.40 4.08 -4.36
N VAL A 510 -12.00 3.23 -5.19
CA VAL A 510 -11.65 1.81 -5.30
C VAL A 510 -11.05 1.61 -6.68
N VAL A 511 -9.87 0.99 -6.75
CA VAL A 511 -9.21 0.65 -8.02
C VAL A 511 -9.22 -0.85 -8.24
N LYS A 512 -9.23 -1.26 -9.51
CA LYS A 512 -8.97 -2.63 -9.94
C LYS A 512 -7.51 -2.78 -10.32
N VAL A 513 -6.87 -3.85 -9.87
CA VAL A 513 -5.47 -4.16 -10.22
C VAL A 513 -5.38 -5.55 -10.82
N SER A 514 -4.85 -5.61 -12.04
CA SER A 514 -4.51 -6.84 -12.74
C SER A 514 -3.12 -7.29 -12.33
N LEU A 515 -2.99 -8.40 -11.57
CA LEU A 515 -1.67 -8.90 -11.17
C LEU A 515 -0.86 -9.46 -12.33
N ASP A 516 -1.54 -9.93 -13.39
CA ASP A 516 -0.86 -10.37 -14.60
C ASP A 516 -0.25 -9.16 -15.32
N THR A 517 -1.05 -8.16 -15.67
CA THR A 517 -0.56 -7.05 -16.52
C THR A 517 0.04 -5.86 -15.75
N GLY A 518 -0.19 -5.78 -14.45
CA GLY A 518 0.10 -4.60 -13.62
C GLY A 518 -0.78 -3.39 -13.94
N GLN A 519 -1.81 -3.53 -14.78
CA GLN A 519 -2.71 -2.42 -15.13
C GLN A 519 -3.59 -2.04 -13.93
N ILE A 520 -3.74 -0.73 -13.70
CA ILE A 520 -4.56 -0.16 -12.63
C ILE A 520 -5.66 0.72 -13.23
N SER A 521 -6.92 0.41 -12.90
CA SER A 521 -8.08 1.18 -13.41
C SER A 521 -9.05 1.55 -12.30
N ASN A 522 -9.68 2.72 -12.38
CA ASN A 522 -10.69 3.13 -11.41
C ASN A 522 -11.95 2.25 -11.52
N PHE A 523 -12.42 1.74 -10.39
CA PHE A 523 -13.72 1.05 -10.28
C PHE A 523 -14.81 1.99 -9.77
N LEU A 524 -14.51 2.69 -8.69
CA LEU A 524 -15.36 3.70 -8.05
C LEU A 524 -14.47 4.89 -7.71
N THR A 525 -14.84 6.12 -8.05
CA THR A 525 -14.07 7.33 -7.75
C THR A 525 -14.95 8.39 -7.11
N ASN A 526 -14.48 9.01 -6.03
CA ASN A 526 -15.04 10.24 -5.49
C ASN A 526 -14.16 11.44 -5.93
N PRO A 527 -14.57 12.21 -6.95
CA PRO A 527 -13.77 13.31 -7.49
C PRO A 527 -13.87 14.60 -6.65
N LEU A 528 -14.73 14.61 -5.62
CA LEU A 528 -14.97 15.74 -4.71
C LEU A 528 -14.26 15.59 -3.35
N GLY A 529 -13.64 14.43 -3.09
CA GLY A 529 -13.06 14.10 -1.79
C GLY A 529 -14.08 14.26 -0.66
N GLU A 530 -13.69 14.92 0.42
CA GLU A 530 -14.58 15.12 1.59
C GLU A 530 -15.79 16.02 1.33
N SER A 531 -15.85 16.71 0.18
CA SER A 531 -17.00 17.54 -0.18
C SER A 531 -18.15 16.77 -0.82
N THR A 532 -17.98 15.46 -1.03
CA THR A 532 -19.04 14.63 -1.61
C THR A 532 -20.28 14.59 -0.72
N LYS A 533 -21.45 14.66 -1.33
CA LYS A 533 -22.76 14.59 -0.65
C LYS A 533 -23.42 13.23 -0.84
N GLN A 534 -23.01 12.49 -1.87
CA GLN A 534 -23.55 11.18 -2.22
C GLN A 534 -22.42 10.18 -2.50
N GLY A 535 -22.67 8.89 -2.29
CA GLY A 535 -21.60 7.90 -2.43
C GLY A 535 -20.58 7.91 -1.28
N PRO A 536 -19.50 7.12 -1.42
CA PRO A 536 -18.54 6.89 -0.35
C PRO A 536 -17.50 8.02 -0.27
N ILE A 537 -17.11 8.38 0.96
CA ILE A 537 -16.16 9.46 1.22
C ILE A 537 -14.73 8.92 1.17
N ARG A 538 -14.39 7.98 2.08
CA ARG A 538 -13.05 7.42 2.30
C ARG A 538 -13.14 5.88 2.36
N PRO A 539 -13.09 5.19 1.21
CA PRO A 539 -12.99 3.74 1.14
C PRO A 539 -11.83 3.20 1.99
N ILE A 540 -12.09 2.25 2.89
CA ILE A 540 -11.05 1.64 3.75
C ILE A 540 -10.98 0.12 3.65
N ASP A 541 -12.09 -0.55 3.35
CA ASP A 541 -12.14 -1.99 3.15
C ASP A 541 -13.14 -2.35 2.08
N VAL A 542 -12.83 -3.39 1.31
CA VAL A 542 -13.77 -4.02 0.38
C VAL A 542 -13.70 -5.53 0.57
N LYS A 543 -14.86 -6.19 0.46
CA LYS A 543 -14.97 -7.63 0.67
C LYS A 543 -16.08 -8.23 -0.17
N PHE A 544 -15.77 -9.30 -0.89
CA PHE A 544 -16.77 -10.10 -1.60
C PHE A 544 -17.55 -10.96 -0.61
N ASN A 545 -18.84 -11.18 -0.89
CA ASN A 545 -19.59 -12.25 -0.23
C ASN A 545 -19.06 -13.63 -0.65
N ALA A 546 -19.57 -14.69 -0.01
CA ALA A 546 -19.13 -16.06 -0.27
C ALA A 546 -19.32 -16.49 -1.74
N GLU A 547 -20.39 -16.01 -2.40
CA GLU A 547 -20.68 -16.29 -3.79
C GLU A 547 -19.85 -15.43 -4.77
N GLY A 548 -19.19 -14.38 -4.29
CA GLY A 548 -18.39 -13.46 -5.10
C GLY A 548 -19.18 -12.57 -6.07
N ASN A 549 -20.51 -12.54 -5.97
CA ASN A 549 -21.39 -11.74 -6.84
C ASN A 549 -21.82 -10.39 -6.24
N GLU A 550 -21.45 -10.12 -4.98
CA GLU A 550 -21.65 -8.84 -4.31
C GLU A 550 -20.34 -8.36 -3.70
N LEU A 551 -19.96 -7.11 -3.96
CA LEU A 551 -18.82 -6.45 -3.32
C LEU A 551 -19.32 -5.46 -2.27
N TYR A 552 -18.91 -5.64 -1.03
CA TYR A 552 -19.20 -4.73 0.06
C TYR A 552 -18.04 -3.75 0.24
N LEU A 553 -18.36 -2.52 0.63
CA LEU A 553 -17.39 -1.43 0.81
C LEU A 553 -17.65 -0.73 2.15
N VAL A 554 -16.64 -0.75 3.02
CA VAL A 554 -16.60 0.04 4.25
C VAL A 554 -16.07 1.42 3.91
N ASP A 555 -16.86 2.44 4.26
CA ASP A 555 -16.52 3.84 4.12
C ASP A 555 -16.30 4.46 5.50
N PHE A 556 -15.09 4.94 5.74
CA PHE A 556 -14.68 5.50 7.04
C PHE A 556 -15.46 6.78 7.41
N GLY A 557 -15.87 7.56 6.40
CA GLY A 557 -16.54 8.84 6.59
C GLY A 557 -15.58 10.05 6.61
N LEU A 558 -15.97 11.11 7.32
CA LEU A 558 -15.25 12.39 7.32
C LEU A 558 -14.04 12.35 8.27
N MET A 559 -12.86 12.71 7.75
CA MET A 559 -11.62 12.81 8.55
C MET A 559 -11.15 14.26 8.75
N GLY A 560 -11.51 15.20 7.86
CA GLY A 560 -11.03 16.57 7.90
C GLY A 560 -9.50 16.65 7.82
N LYS A 561 -8.95 17.85 8.01
CA LYS A 561 -7.51 18.03 8.27
C LYS A 561 -7.23 17.69 9.75
N HIS A 562 -7.38 16.42 10.11
CA HIS A 562 -7.32 15.87 11.48
C HIS A 562 -8.47 16.29 12.40
N ASN A 563 -9.68 16.47 11.86
CA ASN A 563 -10.91 16.69 12.64
C ASN A 563 -11.94 15.63 12.24
N PRO A 564 -11.70 14.36 12.57
CA PRO A 564 -12.57 13.28 12.13
C PRO A 564 -13.92 13.38 12.84
N THR A 565 -15.00 13.09 12.09
CA THR A 565 -16.38 13.26 12.60
C THR A 565 -17.02 11.87 12.80
N PRO A 566 -17.27 11.43 14.05
CA PRO A 566 -17.92 10.15 14.32
C PRO A 566 -19.35 10.12 13.76
N GLY A 567 -19.88 8.93 13.52
CA GLY A 567 -21.23 8.73 12.96
C GLY A 567 -21.36 9.04 11.46
N THR A 568 -20.28 9.38 10.77
CA THR A 568 -20.30 9.70 9.32
C THR A 568 -19.94 8.51 8.43
N GLY A 569 -19.43 7.44 9.02
CA GLY A 569 -19.09 6.20 8.32
C GLY A 569 -20.32 5.47 7.82
N SER A 570 -20.13 4.67 6.77
CA SER A 570 -21.22 3.96 6.11
C SER A 570 -20.77 2.63 5.51
N LEU A 571 -21.74 1.77 5.22
CA LEU A 571 -21.52 0.51 4.54
C LEU A 571 -22.29 0.51 3.22
N TRP A 572 -21.61 0.05 2.17
CA TRP A 572 -22.11 0.05 0.81
C TRP A 572 -22.06 -1.34 0.21
N LYS A 573 -22.95 -1.59 -0.74
CA LYS A 573 -23.00 -2.80 -1.55
C LYS A 573 -22.96 -2.45 -3.02
N ILE A 574 -22.14 -3.16 -3.78
CA ILE A 574 -21.98 -3.04 -5.21
C ILE A 574 -22.33 -4.37 -5.86
N VAL A 575 -23.22 -4.32 -6.85
CA VAL A 575 -23.64 -5.49 -7.64
C VAL A 575 -23.54 -5.17 -9.12
N LYS A 576 -23.23 -6.17 -9.94
CA LYS A 576 -23.32 -6.04 -11.41
C LYS A 576 -24.78 -6.09 -11.86
N ILE A 577 -25.12 -5.37 -12.92
CA ILE A 577 -26.49 -5.24 -13.45
C ILE A 577 -26.64 -5.72 -14.88
#